data_AF-A0A8C1U3Q1-F1
#
_entry.id   AF-A0A8C1U3Q1-F1
#
_cell.length_a   1.000
_cell.length_b   1.000
_cell.length_c   1.000
_cell.angle_alpha   90.00
_cell.angle_beta   90.00
_cell.angle_gamma   90.00
#
_symmetry.space_group_name_H-M   'P 1'
#
loop_
_entity.id
_entity.type
_entity.pdbx_description
1 polymer ?
#
loop_
_entity_poly.entity_id
_entity_poly.type
_entity_poly.pdbx_seq_one_letter_code
_entity_poly.pdbx_strand_id
1 'polypeptide(L)'
;MKPYCIFIACLVLFAFCSLARSEFSHGPDECCFSFSNVKIPVKQVKSYHTTHNECNSNGVIITTKAQRMICVDPTEKWVQRLINLVDAQKIKMSHSSSGDSD
;
A
#
# COMPACT_ATOMS: atom_id res chain seq x y z
N MET A 1 -23.91 -36.77 15.78
CA MET A 1 -23.68 -35.39 15.31
C MET A 1 -23.88 -35.40 13.81
N LYS A 2 -24.87 -34.65 13.31
CA LYS A 2 -25.29 -34.86 11.94
C LYS A 2 -24.31 -34.20 10.96
N PRO A 3 -23.93 -34.87 9.87
CA PRO A 3 -22.86 -34.42 8.96
C PRO A 3 -23.16 -33.07 8.32
N TYR A 4 -24.43 -32.69 8.23
CA TYR A 4 -24.85 -31.36 7.76
C TYR A 4 -24.37 -30.20 8.64
N CYS A 5 -24.24 -30.40 9.95
CA CYS A 5 -23.75 -29.34 10.85
C CYS A 5 -22.29 -29.02 10.56
N ILE A 6 -21.48 -30.04 10.25
CA ILE A 6 -20.07 -29.91 9.91
C ILE A 6 -19.94 -29.20 8.55
N PHE A 7 -20.77 -29.60 7.57
CA PHE A 7 -20.76 -28.99 6.24
C PHE A 7 -21.12 -27.50 6.27
N ILE A 8 -22.14 -27.12 7.06
CA ILE A 8 -22.54 -25.72 7.23
C ILE A 8 -21.45 -24.90 7.91
N ALA A 9 -20.81 -25.43 8.96
CA ALA A 9 -19.72 -24.74 9.65
C ALA A 9 -18.52 -24.48 8.72
N CYS A 10 -18.17 -25.45 7.88
CA CYS A 10 -17.10 -25.29 6.88
C CYS A 10 -17.42 -24.21 5.84
N LEU A 11 -18.66 -24.13 5.35
CA LEU A 11 -19.08 -23.11 4.39
C LEU A 11 -19.01 -21.70 4.99
N VAL A 12 -19.44 -21.54 6.26
CA VAL A 12 -19.38 -20.25 6.96
C VAL A 12 -17.94 -19.80 7.19
N LEU A 13 -17.05 -20.72 7.59
CA LEU A 13 -15.62 -20.43 7.74
C LEU A 13 -14.96 -20.02 6.41
N PHE A 14 -15.29 -20.70 5.31
CA PHE A 14 -14.74 -20.38 3.99
C PHE A 14 -15.20 -19.01 3.48
N ALA A 15 -16.47 -18.67 3.71
CA ALA A 15 -17.02 -17.35 3.42
C ALA A 15 -16.32 -16.26 4.26
N PHE A 16 -16.17 -16.48 5.57
CA PHE A 16 -15.53 -15.51 6.47
C PHE A 16 -14.05 -15.29 6.15
N CYS A 17 -13.31 -16.35 5.78
CA CYS A 17 -11.94 -16.27 5.30
C CYS A 17 -11.79 -15.48 3.98
N SER A 18 -12.85 -15.45 3.16
CA SER A 18 -12.88 -14.67 1.91
C SER A 18 -13.10 -13.19 2.19
N LEU A 19 -13.95 -12.84 3.16
CA LEU A 19 -14.12 -11.45 3.62
C LEU A 19 -12.89 -10.90 4.34
N ALA A 20 -12.17 -11.72 5.10
CA ALA A 20 -10.94 -11.28 5.79
C ALA A 20 -9.76 -11.03 4.84
N ARG A 21 -9.86 -11.44 3.56
CA ARG A 21 -8.83 -11.24 2.53
C ARG A 21 -9.04 -9.96 1.71
N SER A 22 -9.89 -9.03 2.15
CA SER A 22 -10.12 -7.77 1.42
C SER A 22 -9.08 -6.68 1.68
N GLU A 23 -8.04 -6.92 2.47
CA GLU A 23 -7.06 -5.90 2.85
C GLU A 23 -5.73 -6.00 2.09
N PHE A 24 -5.71 -6.59 0.88
CA PHE A 24 -4.49 -6.61 0.05
C PHE A 24 -4.79 -6.85 -1.44
N SER A 25 -5.56 -5.93 -2.05
CA SER A 25 -5.86 -5.96 -3.49
C SER A 25 -4.62 -5.59 -4.31
N HIS A 26 -3.95 -6.60 -4.87
CA HIS A 26 -3.00 -6.49 -5.97
C HIS A 26 -3.75 -6.54 -7.32
N GLY A 27 -4.47 -5.48 -7.69
CA GLY A 27 -5.19 -5.39 -8.96
C GLY A 27 -5.17 -3.96 -9.52
N PRO A 28 -5.31 -3.77 -10.85
CA PRO A 28 -4.92 -2.55 -11.57
C PRO A 28 -5.76 -1.29 -11.31
N ASP A 29 -6.60 -1.27 -10.27
CA ASP A 29 -7.25 -0.06 -9.75
C ASP A 29 -7.05 -0.01 -8.22
N GLU A 30 -5.82 0.27 -7.79
CA GLU A 30 -5.51 0.45 -6.36
C GLU A 30 -6.04 1.81 -5.88
N CYS A 31 -7.34 1.88 -5.59
CA CYS A 31 -7.96 3.03 -4.93
C CYS A 31 -7.83 2.93 -3.40
N CYS A 32 -7.60 4.07 -2.75
CA CYS A 32 -7.62 4.16 -1.29
C CYS A 32 -9.04 4.49 -0.81
N PHE A 33 -9.62 3.58 -0.01
CA PHE A 33 -10.92 3.80 0.64
C PHE A 33 -10.78 4.27 2.09
N SER A 34 -9.62 4.03 2.71
CA SER A 34 -9.31 4.41 4.09
C SER A 34 -7.87 4.89 4.22
N PHE A 35 -7.64 5.91 5.03
CA PHE A 35 -6.32 6.50 5.25
C PHE A 35 -5.76 6.13 6.62
N SER A 36 -4.51 5.68 6.64
CA SER A 36 -3.77 5.44 7.88
C SER A 36 -3.18 6.74 8.41
N ASN A 37 -3.39 7.01 9.69
CA ASN A 37 -2.79 8.13 10.41
C ASN A 37 -1.41 7.79 11.01
N VAL A 38 -0.89 6.59 10.74
CA VAL A 38 0.38 6.12 11.28
C VAL A 38 1.54 6.73 10.49
N LYS A 39 2.42 7.46 11.18
CA LYS A 39 3.63 8.04 10.58
C LYS A 39 4.62 6.95 10.21
N ILE A 40 4.93 6.83 8.92
CA ILE A 40 5.87 5.85 8.39
C ILE A 40 7.28 6.46 8.35
N PRO A 41 8.30 5.82 8.96
CA PRO A 41 9.68 6.26 8.83
C PRO A 41 10.17 6.12 7.38
N VAL A 42 10.82 7.16 6.85
CA VAL A 42 11.39 7.21 5.48
C VAL A 42 12.28 6.00 5.19
N LYS A 43 13.07 5.56 6.18
CA LYS A 43 13.99 4.42 6.06
C LYS A 43 13.29 3.09 5.74
N GLN A 44 12.01 2.97 6.09
CA GLN A 44 11.18 1.79 5.85
C GLN A 44 10.39 1.88 4.56
N VAL A 45 10.37 3.02 3.88
CA VAL A 45 9.74 3.17 2.58
C VAL A 45 10.63 2.53 1.51
N LYS A 46 10.03 1.69 0.67
CA LYS A 46 10.66 1.10 -0.51
C LYS A 46 10.29 1.89 -1.76
N SER A 47 9.01 2.18 -1.90
CA SER A 47 8.45 3.00 -2.97
C SER A 47 7.14 3.61 -2.51
N TYR A 48 6.65 4.59 -3.28
CA TYR A 48 5.30 5.10 -3.14
C TYR A 48 4.72 5.29 -4.55
N HIS A 49 3.40 5.27 -4.65
CA HIS A 49 2.65 5.61 -5.85
C HIS A 49 1.35 6.32 -5.48
N THR A 50 0.85 7.15 -6.37
CA THR A 50 -0.44 7.84 -6.19
C THR A 50 -1.54 6.98 -6.79
N THR A 51 -2.73 6.99 -6.17
CA THR A 51 -3.92 6.34 -6.72
C THR A 51 -4.29 6.94 -8.07
N HIS A 52 -5.01 6.18 -8.90
CA HIS A 52 -5.50 6.68 -10.18
C HIS A 52 -6.49 7.84 -9.98
N ASN A 53 -6.58 8.76 -10.95
CA ASN A 53 -7.50 9.91 -10.88
C ASN A 53 -8.97 9.51 -10.97
N GLU A 54 -9.27 8.28 -11.40
CA GLU A 54 -10.64 7.74 -11.43
C GLU A 54 -11.12 7.26 -10.06
N CYS A 55 -10.22 7.21 -9.07
CA CYS A 55 -10.59 6.97 -7.69
C CYS A 55 -11.28 8.22 -7.13
N ASN A 56 -12.44 8.02 -6.49
CA ASN A 56 -13.18 9.11 -5.83
C ASN A 56 -12.36 9.80 -4.71
N SER A 57 -11.33 9.12 -4.18
CA SER A 57 -10.42 9.66 -3.18
C SER A 57 -8.98 9.57 -3.70
N ASN A 58 -8.33 10.71 -3.85
CA ASN A 58 -6.91 10.78 -4.18
C ASN A 58 -6.10 10.38 -2.95
N GLY A 59 -5.39 9.26 -3.04
CA GLY A 59 -4.54 8.73 -1.99
C GLY A 59 -3.11 8.51 -2.46
N VAL A 60 -2.20 8.41 -1.48
CA VAL A 60 -0.84 7.95 -1.74
C VAL A 60 -0.67 6.59 -1.08
N ILE A 61 -0.25 5.60 -1.87
CA ILE A 61 0.03 4.26 -1.40
C ILE A 61 1.53 4.16 -1.18
N ILE A 62 1.91 3.88 0.06
CA ILE A 62 3.30 3.68 0.45
C ILE A 62 3.56 2.20 0.54
N THR A 63 4.52 1.73 -0.26
CA THR A 63 5.04 0.37 -0.16
C THR A 63 6.26 0.38 0.75
N THR A 64 6.15 -0.32 1.88
CA THR A 64 7.26 -0.47 2.81
C THR A 64 8.23 -1.57 2.37
N LYS A 65 9.44 -1.60 2.94
CA LYS A 65 10.42 -2.67 2.73
C LYS A 65 9.92 -4.05 3.19
N ALA A 66 8.96 -4.07 4.12
CA ALA A 66 8.24 -5.28 4.52
C ALA A 66 7.14 -5.69 3.51
N GLN A 67 7.12 -5.08 2.32
CA GLN A 67 6.14 -5.29 1.26
C GLN A 67 4.69 -5.04 1.70
N ARG A 68 4.49 -4.21 2.74
CA ARG A 68 3.15 -3.76 3.16
C ARG A 68 2.79 -2.48 2.41
N MET A 69 1.58 -2.45 1.86
CA MET A 69 0.97 -1.27 1.25
C MET A 69 0.14 -0.53 2.28
N ILE A 70 0.35 0.78 2.39
CA ILE A 70 -0.35 1.62 3.35
C ILE A 70 -0.87 2.85 2.60
N CYS A 71 -2.19 3.02 2.59
CA CYS A 71 -2.84 4.24 2.12
C CYS A 71 -2.66 5.37 3.12
N VAL A 72 -2.19 6.52 2.64
CA VAL A 72 -2.02 7.74 3.43
C VAL A 72 -2.62 8.93 2.70
N ASP A 73 -3.07 9.90 3.49
CA ASP A 73 -3.73 11.09 2.98
C ASP A 73 -2.69 12.09 2.42
N PRO A 74 -2.76 12.51 1.14
CA PRO A 74 -1.82 13.48 0.57
C PRO A 74 -1.91 14.89 1.20
N THR A 75 -3.01 15.21 1.89
CA THR A 75 -3.20 16.51 2.56
C THR A 75 -2.37 16.62 3.84
N GLU A 76 -1.91 15.50 4.40
CA GLU A 76 -1.11 15.47 5.61
C GLU A 76 0.32 15.99 5.39
N LYS A 77 0.74 16.94 6.23
CA LYS A 77 2.06 17.59 6.11
C LYS A 77 3.23 16.62 6.21
N TRP A 78 3.07 15.52 6.94
CA TRP A 78 4.12 14.52 7.08
C TRP A 78 4.25 13.64 5.84
N VAL A 79 3.15 13.39 5.12
CA VAL A 79 3.12 12.63 3.87
C VAL A 79 3.86 13.40 2.78
N GLN A 80 3.58 14.70 2.65
CA GLN A 80 4.28 15.57 1.70
C GLN A 80 5.79 15.61 1.96
N ARG A 81 6.20 15.71 3.23
CA ARG A 81 7.63 15.63 3.59
C ARG A 81 8.24 14.28 3.26
N LEU A 82 7.50 13.19 3.50
CA LEU A 82 7.96 11.84 3.21
C LEU A 82 8.21 11.65 1.71
N ILE A 83 7.27 12.07 0.87
CA ILE A 83 7.38 12.01 -0.61
C ILE A 83 8.62 12.77 -1.08
N ASN A 84 8.79 14.02 -0.64
CA ASN A 84 9.94 14.85 -1.00
C ASN A 84 11.28 14.19 -0.63
N LEU A 85 11.36 13.54 0.54
CA LEU A 85 12.56 12.83 0.98
C LEU A 85 12.83 11.60 0.11
N VAL A 86 11.79 10.85 -0.26
CA VAL A 86 11.92 9.67 -1.13
C VAL A 86 12.32 10.07 -2.55
N ASP A 87 11.78 11.15 -3.09
CA ASP A 87 12.16 11.67 -4.41
C ASP A 87 13.60 12.17 -4.44
N ALA A 88 14.04 12.88 -3.39
CA ALA A 88 15.44 13.27 -3.24
C ALA A 88 16.38 12.05 -3.20
N GLN A 89 15.94 10.92 -2.65
CA GLN A 89 16.71 9.67 -2.68
C GLN A 89 16.76 9.06 -4.08
N LYS A 90 15.65 9.08 -4.84
CA LYS A 90 15.62 8.60 -6.23
C LYS A 90 16.57 9.39 -7.14
N ILE A 91 16.61 10.72 -7.00
CA ILE A 91 17.50 11.59 -7.79
C ILE A 91 18.98 11.28 -7.53
N LYS A 92 19.35 11.00 -6.26
CA LYS A 92 20.72 10.58 -5.93
C LYS A 92 21.10 9.24 -6.57
N MET A 93 20.16 8.30 -6.68
CA MET A 93 20.39 7.00 -7.31
C MET A 93 20.50 7.12 -8.83
N SER A 94 19.67 7.95 -9.49
CA SER A 94 19.74 8.16 -10.94
C SER A 94 21.03 8.84 -11.39
N HIS A 95 21.59 9.74 -10.57
CA HIS A 95 22.85 10.43 -10.88
C HIS A 95 24.11 9.59 -10.58
N SER A 96 23.97 8.44 -9.91
CA SER A 96 25.04 7.47 -9.69
C SER A 96 25.15 6.45 -10.83
N SER A 97 24.14 6.33 -11.69
CA SER A 97 24.13 5.35 -12.81
C SER A 97 24.65 5.93 -14.13
N SER A 98 24.93 7.23 -14.19
CA SER A 98 25.35 7.95 -15.39
C SER A 98 26.77 8.52 -15.31
N GLY A 99 27.57 8.07 -14.34
CA GLY A 99 28.89 8.62 -14.01
C GLY A 99 30.03 7.61 -13.99
N ASP A 100 29.92 6.50 -14.71
CA ASP A 100 31.03 5.56 -14.95
C ASP A 100 31.27 5.45 -16.47
N SER A 101 31.87 6.48 -17.04
CA SER A 101 32.49 6.48 -18.38
C SER A 101 33.47 7.66 -18.46
N ASP A 102 34.56 7.55 -17.71
CA ASP A 102 35.86 8.15 -18.05
C ASP A 102 36.98 7.20 -17.60
#